data_AF-A0A926V7T3-F1
#
_entry.id   AF-A0A926V7T3-F1
#
_cell.length_a   1.000
_cell.length_b   1.000
_cell.length_c   1.000
_cell.angle_alpha   90.00
_cell.angle_beta   90.00
_cell.angle_gamma   90.00
#
_symmetry.space_group_name_H-M   'P 1'
#
loop_
_entity.id
_entity.type
_entity.pdbx_description
1 polymer ?
#
loop_
_entity_poly.entity_id
_entity_poly.type
_entity_poly.pdbx_seq_one_letter_code
_entity_poly.pdbx_strand_id
1 'polypeptide(L)'
;MSRSDKNLSFPVDGQLLMVLPRASASAKNPDVQLPVLRSDRDGYYLEMRVEADSNGSGEVSVTRRVSLEDLTAEEWEELKHQYDSLNFDALVAQGVGKGLEKIQDRKIQRLFVALMTFLNPRQVAIVLYLYKLAAEQDDGPVVTFRSNDLLESLGYSKTRGGSFHARVRSQLNQDLVALHRVELMMAKSLRDGNKIGAEVLIKSILRIRSYKMDNLSRDFDLGKAADYTYELADSYTISLEFFEGTGRTGDYVLFASDIDITQKHGSNAKNDYKTKLLVYLASRLKWDSPQDRQYLVVSKQYLFKNLDLLGSNKSRNNQIFWRTVEELQQEGYILGAQELTEKRKTSVQFQINPEKLTLGAR
;
A
#
# COMPACT_ATOMS: atom_id res chain seq x y z
N MET A 1 -16.42 -6.65 38.20
CA MET A 1 -15.90 -5.83 37.09
C MET A 1 -15.31 -6.80 36.06
N SER A 2 -16.05 -7.06 34.99
CA SER A 2 -15.70 -8.05 33.96
C SER A 2 -14.61 -7.51 33.04
N ARG A 3 -13.60 -8.33 32.74
CA ARG A 3 -12.69 -8.15 31.60
C ARG A 3 -13.55 -8.13 30.33
N SER A 4 -13.71 -6.97 29.71
CA SER A 4 -14.33 -6.86 28.40
C SER A 4 -13.46 -7.58 27.37
N ASP A 5 -14.10 -8.29 26.45
CA ASP A 5 -13.46 -8.99 25.34
C ASP A 5 -12.41 -8.10 24.66
N LYS A 6 -11.16 -8.58 24.62
CA LYS A 6 -10.14 -7.99 23.75
C LYS A 6 -10.70 -8.05 22.33
N ASN A 7 -10.78 -6.90 21.66
CA ASN A 7 -11.22 -6.77 20.27
C ASN A 7 -10.56 -7.87 19.40
N LEU A 8 -11.33 -8.89 19.03
CA LEU A 8 -10.90 -10.01 18.17
C LEU A 8 -10.63 -9.55 16.73
N SER A 9 -10.92 -8.28 16.42
CA SER A 9 -10.72 -7.65 15.14
C SER A 9 -10.35 -6.17 15.28
N PHE A 10 -9.69 -5.60 14.28
CA PHE A 10 -9.45 -4.16 14.17
C PHE A 10 -10.06 -3.59 12.87
N PRO A 11 -10.59 -2.36 12.90
CA PRO A 11 -11.17 -1.72 11.72
C PRO A 11 -10.10 -1.16 10.79
N VAL A 12 -10.32 -1.28 9.49
CA VAL A 12 -9.58 -0.59 8.45
C VAL A 12 -10.54 0.21 7.59
N ASP A 13 -10.18 1.46 7.31
CA ASP A 13 -10.98 2.40 6.54
C ASP A 13 -11.29 1.84 5.13
N GLY A 14 -12.55 1.94 4.72
CA GLY A 14 -13.02 1.44 3.44
C GLY A 14 -12.36 2.17 2.25
N GLN A 15 -12.03 3.46 2.39
CA GLN A 15 -11.35 4.19 1.33
C GLN A 15 -9.90 3.73 1.17
N LEU A 16 -9.18 3.49 2.27
CA LEU A 16 -7.86 2.89 2.23
C LEU A 16 -7.88 1.52 1.54
N LEU A 17 -8.84 0.66 1.88
CA LEU A 17 -8.95 -0.67 1.29
C LEU A 17 -9.22 -0.64 -0.22
N MET A 18 -9.91 0.38 -0.74
CA MET A 18 -10.04 0.54 -2.20
C MET A 18 -8.69 0.78 -2.86
N VAL A 19 -7.83 1.58 -2.23
CA VAL A 19 -6.59 2.02 -2.87
C VAL A 19 -5.45 1.05 -2.67
N LEU A 20 -5.37 0.32 -1.55
CA LEU A 20 -4.23 -0.57 -1.25
C LEU A 20 -3.92 -1.59 -2.37
N PRO A 21 -4.89 -2.31 -2.98
CA PRO A 21 -4.60 -3.22 -4.10
C PRO A 21 -3.95 -2.50 -5.28
N ARG A 22 -4.50 -1.34 -5.68
CA ARG A 22 -4.01 -0.53 -6.82
C ARG A 22 -2.69 0.15 -6.52
N ALA A 23 -2.56 0.70 -5.32
CA ALA A 23 -1.34 1.32 -4.82
C ALA A 23 -0.22 0.29 -4.60
N SER A 24 -0.48 -1.01 -4.71
CA SER A 24 0.54 -2.08 -4.67
C SER A 24 0.87 -2.68 -6.04
N ALA A 25 0.32 -2.11 -7.12
CA ALA A 25 0.54 -2.58 -8.48
C ALA A 25 2.00 -2.40 -8.91
N SER A 26 2.55 -3.42 -9.55
CA SER A 26 3.91 -3.35 -10.08
C SER A 26 3.98 -2.57 -11.39
N ALA A 27 5.15 -2.03 -11.76
CA ALA A 27 5.36 -1.40 -13.07
C ALA A 27 5.20 -2.36 -14.28
N LYS A 28 5.04 -3.67 -14.06
CA LYS A 28 4.70 -4.66 -15.09
C LYS A 28 3.20 -4.78 -15.32
N ASN A 29 2.39 -4.18 -14.46
CA ASN A 29 0.96 -4.17 -14.60
C ASN A 29 0.61 -3.31 -15.84
N PRO A 30 -0.18 -3.84 -16.78
CA PRO A 30 -0.48 -3.13 -18.03
C PRO A 30 -1.25 -1.82 -17.83
N ASP A 31 -1.90 -1.65 -16.68
CA ASP A 31 -2.64 -0.43 -16.34
C ASP A 31 -1.78 0.62 -15.62
N VAL A 32 -0.53 0.30 -15.31
CA VAL A 32 0.42 1.23 -14.71
C VAL A 32 1.09 2.05 -15.80
N GLN A 33 0.86 3.35 -15.77
CA GLN A 33 1.61 4.32 -16.57
C GLN A 33 2.91 4.63 -15.84
N LEU A 34 4.02 4.55 -16.58
CA LEU A 34 5.34 4.91 -16.10
C LEU A 34 5.36 6.37 -15.63
N PRO A 35 6.32 6.75 -14.77
CA PRO A 35 6.40 8.12 -14.29
C PRO A 35 6.44 9.13 -15.47
N VAL A 36 5.91 10.33 -15.28
CA VAL A 36 5.94 11.44 -16.24
C VAL A 36 6.11 12.76 -15.50
N LEU A 37 7.02 13.61 -15.98
CA LEU A 37 7.19 14.98 -15.48
C LEU A 37 6.03 15.86 -15.93
N ARG A 38 5.42 16.58 -14.99
CA ARG A 38 4.26 17.45 -15.19
C ARG A 38 4.45 18.79 -14.50
N SER A 39 3.69 19.77 -14.96
CA SER A 39 3.55 21.07 -14.31
C SER A 39 2.09 21.49 -14.32
N ASP A 40 1.67 22.20 -13.28
CA ASP A 40 0.39 22.88 -13.23
C ASP A 40 0.53 24.23 -12.50
N ARG A 41 -0.58 24.80 -12.02
CA ARG A 41 -0.59 26.10 -11.33
C ARG A 41 0.16 26.07 -10.00
N ASP A 42 0.28 24.89 -9.39
CA ASP A 42 0.86 24.71 -8.06
C ASP A 42 2.35 24.33 -8.13
N GLY A 43 2.91 24.20 -9.34
CA GLY A 43 4.34 24.02 -9.58
C GLY A 43 4.68 22.79 -10.43
N TYR A 44 5.88 22.26 -10.20
CA TYR A 44 6.42 21.11 -10.91
C TYR A 44 6.26 19.84 -10.08
N TYR A 45 5.94 18.72 -10.73
CA TYR A 45 5.82 17.44 -10.06
C TYR A 45 6.13 16.28 -11.00
N LEU A 46 6.45 15.15 -10.40
CA LEU A 46 6.59 13.88 -11.10
C LEU A 46 5.41 12.98 -10.73
N GLU A 47 4.74 12.43 -11.73
CA GLU A 47 3.45 11.73 -11.60
C GLU A 47 3.56 10.29 -12.08
N MET A 48 2.95 9.34 -11.37
CA MET A 48 2.79 7.95 -11.81
C MET A 48 1.33 7.52 -11.59
N ARG A 49 0.72 6.79 -12.52
CA ARG A 49 -0.73 6.51 -12.49
C ARG A 49 -1.04 5.04 -12.72
N VAL A 50 -2.07 4.54 -12.04
CA VAL A 50 -2.67 3.23 -12.26
C VAL A 50 -4.11 3.43 -12.72
N GLU A 51 -4.44 2.97 -13.92
CA GLU A 51 -5.74 3.20 -14.54
C GLU A 51 -6.85 2.28 -14.01
N ALA A 52 -8.02 2.88 -13.83
CA ALA A 52 -9.25 2.12 -13.63
C ALA A 52 -9.57 1.29 -14.88
N ASP A 53 -10.22 0.15 -14.70
CA ASP A 53 -10.82 -0.53 -15.86
C ASP A 53 -12.08 0.23 -16.28
N SER A 54 -12.12 0.70 -17.54
CA SER A 54 -13.24 1.45 -18.10
C SER A 54 -14.56 0.67 -18.16
N ASN A 55 -14.50 -0.67 -18.04
CA ASN A 55 -15.67 -1.53 -18.01
C ASN A 55 -16.22 -1.77 -16.59
N GLY A 56 -15.51 -1.34 -15.55
CA GLY A 56 -15.87 -1.53 -14.14
C GLY A 56 -16.36 -0.23 -13.50
N SER A 57 -17.65 -0.15 -13.18
CA SER A 57 -18.24 1.06 -12.57
C SER A 57 -17.80 1.32 -11.11
N GLY A 58 -17.24 0.31 -10.44
CA GLY A 58 -16.68 0.42 -9.08
C GLY A 58 -15.16 0.53 -9.02
N GLU A 59 -14.49 0.73 -10.16
CA GLU A 59 -13.03 0.89 -10.21
C GLU A 59 -12.64 2.37 -10.09
N VAL A 60 -11.50 2.61 -9.45
CA VAL A 60 -10.96 3.95 -9.21
C VAL A 60 -9.53 3.99 -9.72
N SER A 61 -9.21 5.04 -10.48
CA SER A 61 -7.83 5.30 -10.89
C SER A 61 -7.07 5.88 -9.71
N VAL A 62 -5.83 5.46 -9.53
CA VAL A 62 -4.94 5.96 -8.49
C VAL A 62 -3.77 6.67 -9.14
N THR A 63 -3.57 7.93 -8.78
CA THR A 63 -2.43 8.73 -9.20
C THR A 63 -1.56 9.03 -8.00
N ARG A 64 -0.26 8.84 -8.15
CA ARG A 64 0.74 9.27 -7.21
C ARG A 64 1.46 10.48 -7.76
N ARG A 65 1.61 11.51 -6.93
CA ARG A 65 2.44 12.67 -7.23
C ARG A 65 3.58 12.81 -6.23
N VAL A 66 4.70 13.32 -6.71
CA VAL A 66 5.81 13.79 -5.89
C VAL A 66 6.10 15.21 -6.34
N SER A 67 5.80 16.18 -5.47
CA SER A 67 6.11 17.58 -5.70
C SER A 67 7.62 17.79 -5.86
N LEU A 68 7.99 18.67 -6.78
CA LEU A 68 9.36 19.10 -7.01
C LEU A 68 9.48 20.56 -6.56
N GLU A 69 9.51 20.74 -5.25
CA GLU A 69 9.60 22.05 -4.59
C GLU A 69 10.90 22.76 -4.96
N ASP A 70 10.85 24.10 -4.96
CA ASP A 70 11.98 25.01 -5.13
C ASP A 70 12.78 24.84 -6.45
N LEU A 71 12.15 24.32 -7.50
CA LEU A 71 12.75 24.31 -8.84
C LEU A 71 12.53 25.64 -9.57
N THR A 72 13.61 26.23 -10.05
CA THR A 72 13.55 27.29 -11.07
C THR A 72 13.13 26.71 -12.43
N ALA A 73 12.67 27.58 -13.34
CA ALA A 73 12.31 27.16 -14.70
C ALA A 73 13.49 26.56 -15.48
N GLU A 74 14.71 27.04 -15.24
CA GLU A 74 15.94 26.52 -15.87
C GLU A 74 16.27 25.12 -15.35
N GLU A 75 16.25 24.93 -14.03
CA GLU A 75 16.47 23.61 -13.41
C GLU A 75 15.39 22.60 -13.81
N TRP A 76 14.15 23.06 -14.03
CA TRP A 76 13.07 22.22 -14.54
C TRP A 76 13.36 21.72 -15.95
N GLU A 77 13.76 22.60 -16.87
CA GLU A 77 14.07 22.21 -18.25
C GLU A 77 15.29 21.28 -18.31
N GLU A 78 16.31 21.54 -17.48
CA GLU A 78 17.45 20.64 -17.34
C GLU A 78 17.02 19.25 -16.83
N LEU A 79 16.24 19.22 -15.75
CA LEU A 79 15.71 17.97 -15.19
C LEU A 79 14.88 17.21 -16.23
N LYS A 80 14.03 17.91 -16.98
CA LYS A 80 13.21 17.32 -18.03
C LYS A 80 14.04 16.73 -19.16
N HIS A 81 15.07 17.43 -19.61
CA HIS A 81 16.00 16.91 -20.60
C HIS A 81 16.73 15.65 -20.10
N GLN A 82 17.21 15.66 -18.85
CA GLN A 82 17.82 14.48 -18.24
C GLN A 82 16.81 13.32 -18.14
N TYR A 83 15.57 13.61 -17.78
CA TYR A 83 14.48 12.65 -17.64
C TYR A 83 14.12 11.98 -18.97
N ASP A 84 13.93 12.77 -20.03
CA ASP A 84 13.54 12.29 -21.35
C ASP A 84 14.61 11.40 -22.00
N SER A 85 15.87 11.51 -21.54
CA SER A 85 16.97 10.65 -21.97
C SER A 85 16.95 9.24 -21.33
N LEU A 86 16.14 9.01 -20.30
CA LEU A 86 16.10 7.76 -19.56
C LEU A 86 15.23 6.71 -20.28
N ASN A 87 15.78 5.52 -20.49
CA ASN A 87 15.03 4.39 -21.02
C ASN A 87 14.33 3.61 -19.89
N PHE A 88 13.10 4.00 -19.58
CA PHE A 88 12.30 3.39 -18.50
C PHE A 88 12.06 1.89 -18.69
N ASP A 89 11.78 1.46 -19.91
CA ASP A 89 11.51 0.04 -20.19
C ASP A 89 12.74 -0.82 -19.89
N ALA A 90 13.93 -0.33 -20.26
CA ALA A 90 15.18 -0.99 -19.93
C ALA A 90 15.44 -1.01 -18.41
N LEU A 91 15.13 0.08 -17.70
CA LEU A 91 15.27 0.16 -16.23
C LEU A 91 14.37 -0.85 -15.52
N VAL A 92 13.10 -0.96 -15.94
CA VAL A 92 12.13 -1.91 -15.38
C VAL A 92 12.55 -3.36 -15.69
N ALA A 93 13.01 -3.62 -16.91
CA ALA A 93 13.45 -4.94 -17.34
C ALA A 93 14.71 -5.44 -16.62
N GLN A 94 15.71 -4.58 -16.42
CA GLN A 94 16.97 -4.89 -15.73
C GLN A 94 16.82 -4.95 -14.20
N GLY A 95 15.68 -4.48 -13.69
CA GLY A 95 15.40 -4.32 -12.27
C GLY A 95 15.80 -2.92 -11.79
N VAL A 96 14.83 -2.23 -11.18
CA VAL A 96 14.92 -0.82 -10.77
C VAL A 96 16.23 -0.49 -10.06
N GLY A 97 16.67 -1.29 -9.08
CA GLY A 97 17.93 -1.04 -8.36
C GLY A 97 19.17 -0.98 -9.27
N LYS A 98 19.36 -1.98 -10.14
CA LYS A 98 20.50 -2.02 -11.09
C LYS A 98 20.39 -0.95 -12.18
N GLY A 99 19.16 -0.61 -12.57
CA GLY A 99 18.92 0.48 -13.50
C GLY A 99 19.30 1.83 -12.92
N LEU A 100 18.91 2.08 -11.66
CA LEU A 100 19.15 3.33 -10.94
C LEU A 100 20.62 3.58 -10.59
N GLU A 101 21.46 2.54 -10.54
CA GLU A 101 22.92 2.69 -10.37
C GLU A 101 23.58 3.47 -11.52
N LYS A 102 22.93 3.55 -12.69
CA LYS A 102 23.42 4.27 -13.87
C LYS A 102 23.08 5.76 -13.85
N ILE A 103 22.17 6.18 -12.97
CA ILE A 103 21.79 7.59 -12.82
C ILE A 103 22.82 8.25 -11.89
N GLN A 104 23.58 9.20 -12.44
CA GLN A 104 24.60 9.91 -11.67
C GLN A 104 23.99 10.94 -10.70
N ASP A 105 22.89 11.57 -11.11
CA ASP A 105 22.19 12.54 -10.29
C ASP A 105 21.42 11.85 -9.14
N ARG A 106 21.85 12.11 -7.90
CA ARG A 106 21.22 11.56 -6.69
C ARG A 106 19.83 12.12 -6.42
N LYS A 107 19.52 13.35 -6.82
CA LYS A 107 18.17 13.96 -6.72
C LYS A 107 17.23 13.18 -7.62
N ILE A 108 17.61 12.97 -8.88
CA ILE A 108 16.85 12.14 -9.82
C ILE A 108 16.71 10.71 -9.28
N GLN A 109 17.79 10.07 -8.87
CA GLN A 109 17.73 8.72 -8.31
C GLN A 109 16.74 8.61 -7.14
N ARG A 110 16.73 9.56 -6.20
CA ARG A 110 15.80 9.60 -5.06
C ARG A 110 14.35 9.80 -5.50
N LEU A 111 14.10 10.69 -6.46
CA LEU A 111 12.76 10.91 -7.02
C LEU A 111 12.22 9.63 -7.66
N PHE A 112 13.05 8.94 -8.43
CA PHE A 112 12.69 7.67 -9.06
C PHE A 112 12.43 6.56 -8.04
N VAL A 113 13.28 6.41 -7.02
CA VAL A 113 13.03 5.46 -5.92
C VAL A 113 11.70 5.78 -5.25
N ALA A 114 11.41 7.06 -5.00
CA ALA A 114 10.14 7.46 -4.42
C ALA A 114 9.02 6.93 -5.31
N LEU A 115 8.89 7.37 -6.57
CA LEU A 115 7.76 7.04 -7.44
C LEU A 115 7.60 5.57 -7.80
N MET A 116 8.69 4.89 -8.14
CA MET A 116 8.66 3.47 -8.51
C MET A 116 8.28 2.57 -7.33
N THR A 117 8.33 3.10 -6.10
CA THR A 117 7.88 2.40 -4.90
C THR A 117 6.41 2.67 -4.65
N PHE A 118 5.54 2.07 -5.47
CA PHE A 118 4.19 1.74 -5.00
C PHE A 118 4.27 0.85 -3.76
N LEU A 119 3.22 0.82 -2.94
CA LEU A 119 3.16 0.06 -1.70
C LEU A 119 3.60 -1.38 -1.94
N ASN A 120 4.78 -1.71 -1.43
CA ASN A 120 5.24 -3.09 -1.44
C ASN A 120 4.53 -3.89 -0.32
N PRO A 121 4.59 -5.23 -0.33
CA PRO A 121 3.96 -6.05 0.69
C PRO A 121 4.34 -5.69 2.13
N ARG A 122 5.61 -5.33 2.36
CA ARG A 122 6.10 -4.90 3.67
C ARG A 122 5.46 -3.57 4.10
N GLN A 123 5.28 -2.63 3.18
CA GLN A 123 4.59 -1.38 3.43
C GLN A 123 3.10 -1.59 3.73
N VAL A 124 2.42 -2.50 3.03
CA VAL A 124 1.04 -2.88 3.34
C VAL A 124 0.95 -3.49 4.75
N ALA A 125 1.86 -4.39 5.10
CA ALA A 125 1.95 -4.98 6.43
C ALA A 125 2.18 -3.93 7.53
N ILE A 126 3.06 -2.95 7.29
CA ILE A 126 3.27 -1.82 8.19
C ILE A 126 1.97 -1.03 8.37
N VAL A 127 1.24 -0.71 7.30
CA VAL A 127 -0.02 0.03 7.39
C VAL A 127 -1.05 -0.75 8.21
N LEU A 128 -1.24 -2.05 7.95
CA LEU A 128 -2.17 -2.89 8.72
C LEU A 128 -1.80 -2.95 10.21
N TYR A 129 -0.51 -3.08 10.52
CA TYR A 129 -0.03 -3.02 11.90
C TYR A 129 -0.40 -1.70 12.57
N LEU A 130 -0.17 -0.57 11.89
CA LEU A 130 -0.44 0.75 12.47
C LEU A 130 -1.93 0.98 12.70
N TYR A 131 -2.80 0.44 11.82
CA TYR A 131 -4.24 0.46 12.02
C TYR A 131 -4.68 -0.37 13.23
N LYS A 132 -4.13 -1.58 13.37
CA LYS A 132 -4.35 -2.41 14.56
C LYS A 132 -3.93 -1.66 15.82
N LEU A 133 -2.75 -1.06 15.82
CA LEU A 133 -2.23 -0.32 16.96
C LEU A 133 -3.06 0.94 17.27
N ALA A 134 -3.53 1.67 16.25
CA ALA A 134 -4.44 2.80 16.42
C ALA A 134 -5.73 2.37 17.14
N ALA A 135 -6.29 1.24 16.73
CA ALA A 135 -7.49 0.67 17.34
C ALA A 135 -7.26 0.19 18.79
N GLU A 136 -6.05 -0.22 19.14
CA GLU A 136 -5.66 -0.60 20.51
C GLU A 136 -5.41 0.61 21.41
N GLN A 137 -4.87 1.71 20.86
CA GLN A 137 -4.56 2.94 21.62
C GLN A 137 -5.78 3.82 21.86
N ASP A 138 -6.84 3.71 21.04
CA ASP A 138 -8.07 4.51 21.10
C ASP A 138 -7.86 6.05 21.05
N ASP A 139 -6.66 6.49 20.63
CA ASP A 139 -6.22 7.88 20.55
C ASP A 139 -6.52 8.53 19.17
N GLY A 140 -7.47 7.97 18.43
CA GLY A 140 -7.86 8.45 17.11
C GLY A 140 -6.80 8.18 16.03
N PRO A 141 -6.60 9.07 15.04
CA PRO A 141 -5.70 8.83 13.91
C PRO A 141 -4.22 8.94 14.26
N VAL A 142 -3.88 9.33 15.49
CA VAL A 142 -2.49 9.53 15.91
C VAL A 142 -2.01 8.27 16.62
N VAL A 143 -0.88 7.73 16.16
CA VAL A 143 -0.32 6.49 16.71
C VAL A 143 1.13 6.73 17.11
N THR A 144 1.48 6.32 18.33
CA THR A 144 2.88 6.27 18.78
C THR A 144 3.34 4.83 18.92
N PHE A 145 4.49 4.49 18.35
CA PHE A 145 5.01 3.12 18.38
C PHE A 145 6.53 3.05 18.47
N ARG A 146 7.05 1.96 19.02
CA ARG A 146 8.49 1.65 19.01
C ARG A 146 8.86 0.96 17.71
N SER A 147 9.99 1.34 17.13
CA SER A 147 10.53 0.72 15.91
C SER A 147 10.78 -0.77 16.10
N ASN A 148 11.24 -1.16 17.29
CA ASN A 148 11.53 -2.57 17.61
C ASN A 148 10.26 -3.42 17.65
N ASP A 149 9.19 -2.93 18.27
CA ASP A 149 7.91 -3.67 18.37
C ASP A 149 7.32 -3.94 16.99
N LEU A 150 7.40 -2.95 16.08
CA LEU A 150 7.01 -3.11 14.68
C LEU A 150 7.90 -4.13 13.94
N LEU A 151 9.22 -4.13 14.19
CA LEU A 151 10.10 -5.12 13.56
C LEU A 151 9.82 -6.54 14.07
N GLU A 152 9.52 -6.69 15.36
CA GLU A 152 9.09 -7.97 15.94
C GLU A 152 7.77 -8.45 15.35
N SER A 153 6.78 -7.56 15.22
CA SER A 153 5.48 -7.90 14.63
C SER A 153 5.60 -8.28 13.14
N LEU A 154 6.57 -7.71 12.43
CA LEU A 154 6.91 -8.08 11.06
C LEU A 154 7.71 -9.40 10.99
N GLY A 155 8.02 -10.04 12.12
CA GLY A 155 8.70 -11.34 12.18
C GLY A 155 10.23 -11.27 12.11
N TYR A 156 10.84 -10.10 12.34
CA TYR A 156 12.30 -10.00 12.42
C TYR A 156 12.81 -10.45 13.78
N SER A 157 13.97 -11.10 13.78
CA SER A 157 14.65 -11.51 15.02
C SER A 157 15.69 -10.48 15.46
N LYS A 158 15.79 -10.28 16.77
CA LYS A 158 16.87 -9.51 17.39
C LYS A 158 18.22 -10.20 17.20
N THR A 159 19.27 -9.40 17.09
CA THR A 159 20.65 -9.85 17.19
C THR A 159 20.98 -10.25 18.64
N ARG A 160 22.12 -10.92 18.86
CA ARG A 160 22.59 -11.32 20.20
C ARG A 160 22.71 -10.15 21.18
N GLY A 161 22.89 -8.92 20.70
CA GLY A 161 22.96 -7.70 21.52
C GLY A 161 21.59 -7.07 21.85
N GLY A 162 20.48 -7.74 21.55
CA GLY A 162 19.12 -7.25 21.86
C GLY A 162 18.56 -6.21 20.88
N SER A 163 19.34 -5.77 19.89
CA SER A 163 18.93 -4.82 18.84
C SER A 163 18.78 -5.51 17.47
N PHE A 164 18.19 -4.84 16.49
CA PHE A 164 18.08 -5.32 15.10
C PHE A 164 19.32 -4.98 14.27
N HIS A 165 19.59 -5.76 13.22
CA HIS A 165 20.61 -5.41 12.24
C HIS A 165 20.36 -4.01 11.66
N ALA A 166 21.40 -3.18 11.56
CA ALA A 166 21.30 -1.81 11.07
C ALA A 166 20.59 -1.71 9.70
N ARG A 167 20.84 -2.68 8.81
CA ARG A 167 20.15 -2.77 7.51
C ARG A 167 18.64 -2.86 7.63
N VAL A 168 18.11 -3.61 8.60
CA VAL A 168 16.67 -3.78 8.82
C VAL A 168 16.05 -2.50 9.37
N ARG A 169 16.77 -1.81 10.27
CA ARG A 169 16.35 -0.50 10.81
C ARG A 169 16.32 0.58 9.72
N SER A 170 17.38 0.66 8.92
CA SER A 170 17.46 1.59 7.78
C SER A 170 16.33 1.30 6.76
N GLN A 171 16.05 0.03 6.46
CA GLN A 171 14.92 -0.35 5.61
C GLN A 171 13.58 0.09 6.19
N LEU A 172 13.32 -0.15 7.48
CA LEU A 172 12.08 0.32 8.12
C LEU A 172 11.92 1.83 8.02
N ASN A 173 12.98 2.58 8.29
CA ASN A 173 12.92 4.03 8.18
C ASN A 173 12.64 4.47 6.73
N GLN A 174 13.26 3.84 5.74
CA GLN A 174 12.96 4.10 4.32
C GLN A 174 11.49 3.80 3.99
N ASP A 175 10.93 2.70 4.52
CA ASP A 175 9.52 2.37 4.32
C ASP A 175 8.58 3.42 4.92
N LEU A 176 8.84 3.86 6.17
CA LEU A 176 8.05 4.87 6.85
C LEU A 176 8.13 6.25 6.15
N VAL A 177 9.33 6.65 5.73
CA VAL A 177 9.52 7.89 4.97
C VAL A 177 8.84 7.82 3.61
N ALA A 178 8.89 6.65 2.94
CA ALA A 178 8.16 6.45 1.70
C ALA A 178 6.65 6.58 1.93
N LEU A 179 6.09 5.89 2.92
CA LEU A 179 4.68 5.98 3.30
C LEU A 179 4.26 7.43 3.64
N HIS A 180 5.15 8.18 4.31
CA HIS A 180 4.94 9.58 4.66
C HIS A 180 4.84 10.51 3.45
N ARG A 181 5.65 10.25 2.42
CA ARG A 181 5.76 11.06 1.20
C ARG A 181 4.82 10.61 0.08
N VAL A 182 4.08 9.53 0.30
CA VAL A 182 3.14 9.01 -0.70
C VAL A 182 1.85 9.81 -0.59
N GLU A 183 1.63 10.70 -1.55
CA GLU A 183 0.33 11.30 -1.82
C GLU A 183 -0.42 10.45 -2.85
N LEU A 184 -1.62 10.01 -2.49
CA LEU A 184 -2.51 9.28 -3.38
C LEU A 184 -3.67 10.17 -3.75
N MET A 185 -3.83 10.36 -5.04
CA MET A 185 -5.01 10.98 -5.65
C MET A 185 -5.90 9.86 -6.18
N MET A 186 -7.17 9.90 -5.81
CA MET A 186 -8.16 8.93 -6.27
C MET A 186 -9.34 9.65 -6.88
N ALA A 187 -9.73 9.24 -8.10
CA ALA A 187 -10.87 9.81 -8.81
C ALA A 187 -12.08 8.87 -8.70
N LYS A 188 -13.17 9.35 -8.08
CA LYS A 188 -14.44 8.64 -7.97
C LYS A 188 -15.47 9.26 -8.89
N SER A 189 -16.22 8.45 -9.61
CA SER A 189 -17.36 8.96 -10.39
C SER A 189 -18.45 9.45 -9.43
N LEU A 190 -18.89 10.69 -9.63
CA LEU A 190 -20.06 11.26 -8.98
C LEU A 190 -21.20 11.30 -10.00
N ARG A 191 -22.33 10.66 -9.68
CA ARG A 191 -23.58 10.83 -10.43
C ARG A 191 -24.43 11.84 -9.71
N ASP A 192 -24.60 13.02 -10.31
CA ASP A 192 -25.52 14.06 -9.87
C ASP A 192 -26.62 14.24 -10.92
N GLY A 193 -27.75 13.54 -10.72
CA GLY A 193 -28.84 13.45 -11.69
C GLY A 193 -28.37 12.87 -13.03
N ASN A 194 -28.46 13.68 -14.10
CA ASN A 194 -28.01 13.31 -15.46
C ASN A 194 -26.56 13.69 -15.76
N LYS A 195 -25.84 14.35 -14.84
CA LYS A 195 -24.44 14.74 -15.03
C LYS A 195 -23.52 13.71 -14.38
N ILE A 196 -22.50 13.30 -15.14
CA ILE A 196 -21.39 12.50 -14.64
C ILE A 196 -20.25 13.47 -14.30
N GLY A 197 -20.01 13.66 -13.01
CA GLY A 197 -18.85 14.38 -12.48
C GLY A 197 -17.80 13.40 -11.94
N ALA A 198 -16.69 13.95 -11.46
CA ALA A 198 -15.67 13.20 -10.74
C ALA A 198 -15.27 13.94 -9.45
N GLU A 199 -15.24 13.22 -8.33
CA GLU A 199 -14.61 13.67 -7.09
C GLU A 199 -13.16 13.23 -7.10
N VAL A 200 -12.22 14.16 -6.86
CA VAL A 200 -10.81 13.81 -6.69
C VAL A 200 -10.44 14.02 -5.23
N LEU A 201 -10.06 12.95 -4.55
CA LEU A 201 -9.59 12.97 -3.17
C LEU A 201 -8.08 12.83 -3.15
N ILE A 202 -7.40 13.68 -2.38
CA ILE A 202 -5.94 13.67 -2.19
C ILE A 202 -5.68 13.36 -0.71
N LYS A 203 -5.01 12.25 -0.43
CA LYS A 203 -4.63 11.84 0.93
C LYS A 203 -3.27 11.15 0.93
N SER A 204 -2.49 11.35 1.98
CA SER A 204 -1.29 10.54 2.24
C SER A 204 -1.66 9.25 2.96
N ILE A 205 -0.86 8.19 2.83
CA ILE A 205 -1.10 6.95 3.60
C ILE A 205 -0.92 7.20 5.10
N LEU A 206 0.13 7.93 5.47
CA LEU A 206 0.38 8.41 6.82
C LEU A 206 1.20 9.70 6.78
N ARG A 207 1.28 10.41 7.91
CA ARG A 207 2.23 11.51 8.13
C ARG A 207 3.08 11.26 9.37
N ILE A 208 4.39 11.36 9.25
CA ILE A 208 5.28 11.36 10.43
C ILE A 208 5.16 12.72 11.10
N ARG A 209 4.72 12.75 12.37
CA ARG A 209 4.61 13.98 13.16
C ARG A 209 5.91 14.26 13.92
N SER A 210 6.49 13.21 14.49
CA SER A 210 7.76 13.29 15.21
C SER A 210 8.38 11.90 15.35
N TYR A 211 9.66 11.87 15.69
CA TYR A 211 10.36 10.66 16.10
C TYR A 211 11.23 10.95 17.32
N LYS A 212 11.61 9.89 18.04
CA LYS A 212 12.52 9.97 19.18
C LYS A 212 13.67 8.99 19.00
N MET A 213 14.85 9.42 19.42
CA MET A 213 16.06 8.61 19.52
C MET A 213 16.39 8.51 21.00
N ASP A 214 16.37 7.30 21.53
CA ASP A 214 16.76 7.03 22.91
C ASP A 214 18.28 6.86 22.97
N ASN A 215 18.88 7.17 24.13
CA ASN A 215 20.30 6.93 24.39
C ASN A 215 21.25 7.56 23.35
N LEU A 216 21.00 8.82 22.98
CA LEU A 216 21.92 9.62 22.18
C LEU A 216 23.33 9.60 22.81
N SER A 217 24.37 9.54 21.98
CA SER A 217 25.74 9.70 22.49
C SER A 217 25.88 11.08 23.14
N ARG A 218 26.82 11.22 24.08
CA ARG A 218 27.12 12.51 24.72
C ARG A 218 27.49 13.62 23.72
N ASP A 219 27.86 13.26 22.50
CA ASP A 219 28.32 14.16 21.45
C ASP A 219 27.22 14.47 20.40
N PHE A 220 25.94 14.22 20.71
CA PHE A 220 24.84 14.60 19.82
C PHE A 220 24.70 16.12 19.76
N ASP A 221 25.07 16.70 18.62
CA ASP A 221 25.04 18.14 18.39
C ASP A 221 23.68 18.57 17.83
N LEU A 222 22.89 19.27 18.66
CA LEU A 222 21.60 19.83 18.26
C LEU A 222 21.73 20.83 17.09
N GLY A 223 22.85 21.55 16.99
CA GLY A 223 23.12 22.47 15.89
C GLY A 223 23.39 21.76 14.56
N LYS A 224 23.71 20.46 14.61
CA LYS A 224 23.90 19.58 13.44
C LYS A 224 22.83 18.50 13.34
N ALA A 225 21.68 18.70 13.99
CA ALA A 225 20.59 17.71 14.00
C ALA A 225 20.18 17.26 12.59
N ALA A 226 20.25 18.16 11.60
CA ALA A 226 19.93 17.89 10.20
C ALA A 226 20.94 16.98 9.46
N ASP A 227 22.17 16.85 9.97
CA ASP A 227 23.22 16.00 9.40
C ASP A 227 23.09 14.54 9.86
N TYR A 228 22.38 14.29 10.96
CA TYR A 228 22.07 12.93 11.39
C TYR A 228 20.94 12.37 10.53
N THR A 229 21.25 11.33 9.75
CA THR A 229 20.26 10.65 8.94
C THR A 229 19.22 9.95 9.82
N TYR A 230 17.97 9.89 9.34
CA TYR A 230 16.79 9.29 9.99
C TYR A 230 16.91 7.79 10.37
N GLU A 231 18.08 7.17 10.24
CA GLU A 231 18.27 5.71 10.28
C GLU A 231 18.09 5.07 11.66
N LEU A 232 17.93 5.87 12.72
CA LEU A 232 18.10 5.43 14.10
C LEU A 232 16.94 5.79 15.04
N ALA A 233 15.78 6.21 14.54
CA ALA A 233 14.64 6.46 15.42
C ALA A 233 14.21 5.18 16.17
N ASP A 234 14.02 5.30 17.48
CA ASP A 234 13.57 4.22 18.37
C ASP A 234 12.05 4.24 18.55
N SER A 235 11.42 5.40 18.35
CA SER A 235 9.96 5.51 18.27
C SER A 235 9.53 6.59 17.30
N TYR A 236 8.33 6.42 16.76
CA TYR A 236 7.67 7.37 15.87
C TYR A 236 6.30 7.74 16.43
N THR A 237 5.89 8.98 16.18
CA THR A 237 4.50 9.43 16.28
C THR A 237 4.03 9.78 14.88
N ILE A 238 2.96 9.15 14.43
CA ILE A 238 2.42 9.31 13.08
C ILE A 238 0.93 9.66 13.11
N SER A 239 0.42 10.19 12.01
CA SER A 239 -1.00 10.38 11.73
C SER A 239 -1.42 9.45 10.59
N LEU A 240 -2.45 8.64 10.77
CA LEU A 240 -3.08 7.85 9.70
C LEU A 240 -4.18 8.69 9.05
N GLU A 241 -3.96 9.19 7.84
CA GLU A 241 -4.89 10.19 7.24
C GLU A 241 -6.19 9.58 6.70
N PHE A 242 -6.20 8.27 6.51
CA PHE A 242 -7.38 7.51 6.15
C PHE A 242 -8.21 7.09 7.39
N PHE A 243 -7.69 7.29 8.61
CA PHE A 243 -8.36 6.86 9.83
C PHE A 243 -9.29 7.96 10.38
N GLU A 244 -10.56 7.65 10.61
CA GLU A 244 -11.57 8.62 11.05
C GLU A 244 -11.80 8.68 12.58
N GLY A 245 -11.05 7.92 13.38
CA GLY A 245 -11.15 7.99 14.85
C GLY A 245 -12.44 7.37 15.42
N THR A 246 -12.71 7.65 16.70
CA THR A 246 -13.86 7.13 17.46
C THR A 246 -15.19 7.79 17.11
N GLY A 247 -15.17 8.95 16.43
CA GLY A 247 -16.36 9.65 15.94
C GLY A 247 -17.09 8.96 14.78
N ARG A 248 -16.49 7.90 14.21
CA ARG A 248 -17.04 6.90 13.26
C ARG A 248 -18.26 7.36 12.47
N THR A 249 -18.03 8.15 11.43
CA THR A 249 -19.04 8.48 10.40
C THR A 249 -18.87 7.67 9.11
N GLY A 250 -17.71 7.03 8.93
CA GLY A 250 -17.33 6.34 7.71
C GLY A 250 -17.48 4.82 7.73
N ASP A 251 -17.51 4.28 6.52
CA ASP A 251 -17.60 2.87 6.19
C ASP A 251 -16.24 2.14 6.38
N TYR A 252 -16.20 1.05 7.18
CA TYR A 252 -14.97 0.28 7.46
C TYR A 252 -15.14 -1.25 7.29
N VAL A 253 -14.02 -1.97 7.21
CA VAL A 253 -13.96 -3.44 7.23
C VAL A 253 -13.17 -3.90 8.45
N LEU A 254 -13.67 -4.91 9.15
CA LEU A 254 -13.00 -5.51 10.30
C LEU A 254 -12.07 -6.63 9.85
N PHE A 255 -10.79 -6.53 10.21
CA PHE A 255 -9.80 -7.58 10.06
C PHE A 255 -9.60 -8.30 11.38
N ALA A 256 -9.49 -9.62 11.36
CA ALA A 256 -9.15 -10.40 12.54
C ALA A 256 -7.78 -9.97 13.12
N SER A 257 -7.68 -9.92 14.45
CA SER A 257 -6.48 -9.48 15.16
C SER A 257 -5.28 -10.43 14.99
N ASP A 258 -5.52 -11.64 14.50
CA ASP A 258 -4.53 -12.69 14.20
C ASP A 258 -4.05 -12.68 12.74
N ILE A 259 -4.34 -11.64 11.96
CA ILE A 259 -3.81 -11.51 10.60
C ILE A 259 -2.29 -11.60 10.57
N ASP A 260 -1.79 -12.52 9.75
CA ASP A 260 -0.35 -12.73 9.56
C ASP A 260 0.22 -11.61 8.68
N ILE A 261 0.92 -10.67 9.31
CA ILE A 261 1.66 -9.57 8.66
C ILE A 261 3.16 -9.85 8.58
N THR A 262 3.60 -11.06 8.92
CA THR A 262 5.03 -11.39 8.98
C THR A 262 5.67 -11.40 7.60
N GLN A 263 6.92 -10.94 7.53
CA GLN A 263 7.68 -10.90 6.30
C GLN A 263 8.53 -12.17 6.19
N LYS A 264 8.09 -13.15 5.37
CA LYS A 264 8.86 -14.40 5.16
C LYS A 264 10.26 -14.10 4.61
N HIS A 265 11.28 -14.38 5.41
CA HIS A 265 12.69 -14.24 5.04
C HIS A 265 13.02 -15.09 3.81
N GLY A 266 13.62 -14.49 2.77
CA GLY A 266 13.97 -15.18 1.53
C GLY A 266 12.82 -15.43 0.55
N SER A 267 11.57 -15.07 0.91
CA SER A 267 10.50 -14.97 -0.08
C SER A 267 10.73 -13.72 -0.93
N ASN A 268 10.45 -13.82 -2.23
CA ASN A 268 10.58 -12.68 -3.11
C ASN A 268 9.47 -11.68 -2.73
N ALA A 269 9.81 -10.64 -1.97
CA ALA A 269 8.92 -9.57 -1.50
C ALA A 269 8.14 -8.84 -2.62
N LYS A 270 8.31 -9.24 -3.88
CA LYS A 270 7.52 -8.80 -5.04
C LYS A 270 6.14 -9.46 -5.12
N ASN A 271 5.94 -10.61 -4.47
CA ASN A 271 4.85 -11.53 -4.80
C ASN A 271 4.06 -12.01 -3.56
N ASP A 272 3.61 -11.10 -2.70
CA ASP A 272 2.65 -11.44 -1.64
C ASP A 272 1.22 -11.48 -2.19
N TYR A 273 0.94 -12.50 -3.00
CA TYR A 273 -0.38 -12.69 -3.61
C TYR A 273 -1.47 -12.92 -2.57
N LYS A 274 -1.12 -13.50 -1.42
CA LYS A 274 -2.04 -13.80 -0.33
C LYS A 274 -2.62 -12.51 0.25
N THR A 275 -1.77 -11.61 0.72
CA THR A 275 -2.21 -10.32 1.28
C THR A 275 -2.91 -9.48 0.20
N LYS A 276 -2.39 -9.46 -1.03
CA LYS A 276 -3.04 -8.74 -2.15
C LYS A 276 -4.45 -9.26 -2.42
N LEU A 277 -4.66 -10.57 -2.47
CA LEU A 277 -5.97 -11.18 -2.69
C LEU A 277 -6.90 -10.90 -1.52
N LEU A 278 -6.43 -11.05 -0.29
CA LEU A 278 -7.21 -10.79 0.92
C LEU A 278 -7.70 -9.34 0.97
N VAL A 279 -6.79 -8.38 0.81
CA VAL A 279 -7.12 -6.94 0.81
C VAL A 279 -8.05 -6.60 -0.34
N TYR A 280 -7.85 -7.19 -1.52
CA TYR A 280 -8.74 -6.98 -2.66
C TYR A 280 -10.16 -7.52 -2.41
N LEU A 281 -10.30 -8.74 -1.90
CA LEU A 281 -11.61 -9.31 -1.57
C LEU A 281 -12.31 -8.50 -0.46
N ALA A 282 -11.56 -8.10 0.57
CA ALA A 282 -12.06 -7.23 1.64
C ALA A 282 -12.55 -5.88 1.10
N SER A 283 -11.82 -5.27 0.15
CA SER A 283 -12.28 -4.05 -0.51
C SER A 283 -13.56 -4.30 -1.31
N ARG A 284 -13.64 -5.39 -2.08
CA ARG A 284 -14.83 -5.70 -2.88
C ARG A 284 -16.08 -5.90 -2.03
N LEU A 285 -15.98 -6.50 -0.84
CA LEU A 285 -17.13 -6.62 0.08
C LEU A 285 -17.77 -5.26 0.42
N LYS A 286 -16.99 -4.18 0.41
CA LYS A 286 -17.50 -2.84 0.70
C LYS A 286 -18.34 -2.25 -0.43
N TRP A 287 -18.02 -2.59 -1.68
CA TRP A 287 -18.57 -1.92 -2.87
C TRP A 287 -19.49 -2.81 -3.70
N ASP A 288 -19.35 -4.13 -3.56
CA ASP A 288 -20.23 -5.11 -4.17
C ASP A 288 -21.28 -5.58 -3.17
N SER A 289 -22.47 -5.88 -3.68
CA SER A 289 -23.45 -6.67 -2.93
C SER A 289 -23.20 -8.16 -3.23
N PRO A 290 -22.79 -8.98 -2.25
CA PRO A 290 -22.61 -10.41 -2.48
C PRO A 290 -23.91 -11.06 -2.94
N GLN A 291 -23.83 -11.96 -3.92
CA GLN A 291 -24.94 -12.80 -4.33
C GLN A 291 -25.39 -13.66 -3.15
N ASP A 292 -26.70 -13.72 -2.94
CA ASP A 292 -27.34 -14.41 -1.81
C ASP A 292 -26.76 -14.00 -0.43
N ARG A 293 -26.17 -12.80 -0.35
CA ARG A 293 -25.45 -12.26 0.83
C ARG A 293 -24.26 -13.11 1.30
N GLN A 294 -23.82 -14.07 0.49
CA GLN A 294 -22.79 -15.03 0.87
C GLN A 294 -21.63 -15.11 -0.14
N TYR A 295 -21.91 -14.84 -1.42
CA TYR A 295 -20.97 -15.11 -2.49
C TYR A 295 -20.51 -13.84 -3.20
N LEU A 296 -19.21 -13.62 -3.21
CA LEU A 296 -18.59 -12.57 -4.00
C LEU A 296 -18.14 -13.14 -5.35
N VAL A 297 -18.75 -12.68 -6.45
CA VAL A 297 -18.36 -13.09 -7.80
C VAL A 297 -17.47 -12.02 -8.41
N VAL A 298 -16.25 -12.40 -8.77
CA VAL A 298 -15.28 -11.49 -9.36
C VAL A 298 -14.75 -12.04 -10.69
N SER A 299 -14.66 -11.19 -11.71
CA SER A 299 -14.02 -11.56 -12.96
C SER A 299 -12.58 -12.01 -12.72
N LYS A 300 -12.18 -13.13 -13.32
CA LYS A 300 -10.82 -13.66 -13.25
C LYS A 300 -9.80 -12.67 -13.83
N GLN A 301 -10.21 -11.87 -14.80
CA GLN A 301 -9.38 -10.78 -15.33
C GLN A 301 -9.05 -9.75 -14.24
N TYR A 302 -10.01 -9.37 -13.40
CA TYR A 302 -9.77 -8.42 -12.30
C TYR A 302 -8.89 -8.99 -11.20
N LEU A 303 -9.08 -10.27 -10.87
CA LEU A 303 -8.21 -10.97 -9.93
C LEU A 303 -6.77 -10.97 -10.45
N PHE A 304 -6.57 -11.32 -11.72
CA PHE A 304 -5.22 -11.37 -12.27
C PHE A 304 -4.61 -9.96 -12.41
N LYS A 305 -5.42 -8.96 -12.75
CA LYS A 305 -5.02 -7.55 -12.78
C LYS A 305 -4.52 -7.08 -11.40
N ASN A 306 -5.29 -7.30 -10.34
CA ASN A 306 -4.95 -6.82 -8.99
C ASN A 306 -3.84 -7.64 -8.31
N LEU A 307 -3.61 -8.87 -8.76
CA LEU A 307 -2.54 -9.73 -8.26
C LEU A 307 -1.24 -9.61 -9.08
N ASP A 308 -1.16 -8.74 -10.09
CA ASP A 308 -0.03 -8.70 -11.03
C ASP A 308 0.25 -10.06 -11.71
N LEU A 309 -0.82 -10.81 -11.99
CA LEU A 309 -0.81 -12.12 -12.66
C LEU A 309 -1.24 -12.03 -14.13
N LEU A 310 -1.36 -10.82 -14.69
CA LEU A 310 -1.50 -10.63 -16.13
C LEU A 310 -0.16 -10.92 -16.82
N GLY A 311 -0.16 -11.71 -17.90
CA GLY A 311 1.06 -12.05 -18.62
C GLY A 311 0.94 -13.25 -19.56
N SER A 312 2.06 -13.60 -20.19
CA SER A 312 2.14 -14.61 -21.25
C SER A 312 1.97 -16.05 -20.75
N ASN A 313 2.33 -16.37 -19.51
CA ASN A 313 2.22 -17.73 -18.97
C ASN A 313 0.92 -17.93 -18.17
N LYS A 314 -0.20 -18.05 -18.89
CA LYS A 314 -1.54 -18.22 -18.30
C LYS A 314 -1.64 -19.43 -17.36
N SER A 315 -0.99 -20.56 -17.71
CA SER A 315 -1.03 -21.79 -16.91
C SER A 315 -0.37 -21.58 -15.55
N ARG A 316 0.87 -21.07 -15.53
CA ARG A 316 1.59 -20.76 -14.29
C ARG A 316 0.84 -19.75 -13.43
N ASN A 317 0.32 -18.68 -14.04
CA ASN A 317 -0.38 -17.64 -13.31
C ASN A 317 -1.68 -18.16 -12.69
N ASN A 318 -2.37 -19.07 -13.37
CA ASN A 318 -3.54 -19.77 -12.83
C ASN A 318 -3.18 -20.67 -11.65
N GLN A 319 -2.07 -21.40 -11.72
CA GLN A 319 -1.59 -22.22 -10.60
C GLN A 319 -1.25 -21.36 -9.38
N ILE A 320 -0.57 -20.23 -9.58
CA ILE A 320 -0.25 -19.28 -8.50
C ILE A 320 -1.54 -18.76 -7.86
N PHE A 321 -2.53 -18.36 -8.67
CA PHE A 321 -3.81 -17.89 -8.18
C PHE A 321 -4.52 -18.94 -7.32
N TRP A 322 -4.72 -20.16 -7.82
CA TRP A 322 -5.44 -21.19 -7.07
C TRP A 322 -4.71 -21.64 -5.81
N ARG A 323 -3.38 -21.74 -5.85
CA ARG A 323 -2.58 -21.96 -4.64
C ARG A 323 -2.80 -20.86 -3.60
N THR A 324 -2.88 -19.60 -4.04
CA THR A 324 -3.15 -18.46 -3.14
C THR A 324 -4.54 -18.58 -2.51
N VAL A 325 -5.54 -19.03 -3.27
CA VAL A 325 -6.90 -19.29 -2.76
C VAL A 325 -6.88 -20.42 -1.73
N GLU A 326 -6.19 -21.52 -2.00
CA GLU A 326 -6.04 -22.65 -1.05
C GLU A 326 -5.36 -22.22 0.26
N GLU A 327 -4.33 -21.36 0.18
CA GLU A 327 -3.67 -20.80 1.37
C GLU A 327 -4.66 -19.97 2.21
N LEU A 328 -5.48 -19.13 1.59
CA LEU A 328 -6.54 -18.36 2.29
C LEU A 328 -7.68 -19.24 2.83
N GLN A 329 -7.93 -20.40 2.22
CA GLN A 329 -8.88 -21.39 2.74
C GLN A 329 -8.34 -22.08 3.99
N GLN A 330 -7.07 -22.49 3.98
CA GLN A 330 -6.41 -23.08 5.15
C GLN A 330 -6.37 -22.11 6.33
N GLU A 331 -6.20 -20.82 6.07
CA GLU A 331 -6.24 -19.76 7.09
C GLU A 331 -7.66 -19.33 7.47
N GLY A 332 -8.69 -19.91 6.84
CA GLY A 332 -10.10 -19.69 7.18
C GLY A 332 -10.68 -18.36 6.73
N TYR A 333 -10.02 -17.61 5.84
CA TYR A 333 -10.56 -16.36 5.27
C TYR A 333 -11.58 -16.65 4.15
N ILE A 334 -11.38 -17.75 3.43
CA ILE A 334 -12.27 -18.22 2.36
C ILE A 334 -12.82 -19.59 2.77
N LEU A 335 -14.14 -19.76 2.73
CA LEU A 335 -14.80 -21.04 3.01
C LEU A 335 -14.87 -21.93 1.77
N GLY A 336 -14.95 -21.31 0.58
CA GLY A 336 -15.08 -21.99 -0.70
C GLY A 336 -14.79 -21.05 -1.86
N ALA A 337 -14.31 -21.60 -2.98
CA ALA A 337 -14.11 -20.86 -4.21
C ALA A 337 -14.33 -21.76 -5.41
N GLN A 338 -15.03 -21.26 -6.45
CA GLN A 338 -15.27 -22.00 -7.68
C GLN A 338 -15.17 -21.13 -8.93
N GLU A 339 -14.65 -21.70 -10.00
CA GLU A 339 -14.59 -21.04 -11.31
C GLU A 339 -15.93 -21.16 -12.03
N LEU A 340 -16.51 -20.03 -12.41
CA LEU A 340 -17.72 -19.93 -13.22
C LEU A 340 -17.32 -19.58 -14.65
N THR A 341 -17.73 -20.40 -15.62
CA THR A 341 -17.48 -20.16 -17.05
C THR A 341 -18.78 -19.85 -17.77
N GLU A 342 -18.96 -18.61 -18.20
CA GLU A 342 -20.14 -18.18 -18.97
C GLU A 342 -19.72 -17.53 -20.28
N LYS A 343 -20.15 -18.10 -21.41
CA LYS A 343 -20.11 -17.46 -22.74
C LYS A 343 -18.82 -16.65 -23.03
N ARG A 344 -17.65 -17.24 -22.70
CA ARG A 344 -16.26 -16.70 -22.84
C ARG A 344 -15.71 -15.81 -21.71
N LYS A 345 -16.52 -15.43 -20.71
CA LYS A 345 -16.04 -14.77 -19.51
C LYS A 345 -15.85 -15.80 -18.40
N THR A 346 -14.75 -15.65 -17.69
CA THR A 346 -14.39 -16.50 -16.56
C THR A 346 -14.44 -15.65 -15.30
N SER A 347 -15.24 -16.06 -14.35
CA SER A 347 -15.36 -15.44 -13.03
C SER A 347 -15.02 -16.46 -11.96
N VAL A 348 -14.66 -15.99 -10.78
CA VAL A 348 -14.48 -16.83 -9.60
C VAL A 348 -15.51 -16.37 -8.58
N GLN A 349 -16.30 -17.33 -8.10
CA GLN A 349 -17.20 -17.12 -6.99
C GLN A 349 -16.48 -17.51 -5.70
N PHE A 350 -16.43 -16.59 -4.74
CA PHE A 350 -15.84 -16.80 -3.42
C PHE A 350 -16.93 -16.82 -2.37
N GLN A 351 -16.85 -17.78 -1.46
CA GLN A 351 -17.59 -17.79 -0.21
C GLN A 351 -16.65 -17.25 0.87
N ILE A 352 -16.80 -15.97 1.23
CA ILE A 352 -15.93 -15.33 2.23
C ILE A 352 -16.38 -15.76 3.63
N ASN A 353 -15.44 -15.97 4.55
CA ASN A 353 -15.75 -16.19 5.94
C ASN A 353 -16.14 -14.86 6.62
N PRO A 354 -17.41 -14.63 6.97
CA PRO A 354 -17.83 -13.39 7.61
C PRO A 354 -17.16 -13.19 8.97
N GLU A 355 -16.85 -14.26 9.71
CA GLU A 355 -16.24 -14.14 11.05
C GLU A 355 -14.82 -13.54 10.99
N LYS A 356 -14.08 -13.78 9.90
CA LYS A 356 -12.75 -13.20 9.68
C LYS A 356 -12.78 -11.85 8.97
N LEU A 357 -13.86 -11.57 8.23
CA LEU A 357 -14.05 -10.34 7.46
C LEU A 357 -15.52 -9.93 7.52
N THR A 358 -15.84 -8.91 8.31
CA THR A 358 -17.17 -8.30 8.34
C THR A 358 -17.13 -6.85 7.91
N LEU A 359 -18.24 -6.38 7.34
CA LEU A 359 -18.50 -4.97 7.14
C LEU A 359 -18.95 -4.36 8.47
N GLY A 360 -18.39 -3.21 8.84
CA GLY A 360 -18.94 -2.38 9.90
C GLY A 360 -20.36 -1.93 9.54
N ALA A 361 -21.27 -1.93 10.52
CA ALA A 361 -22.63 -1.45 10.33
C ALA A 361 -22.63 0.05 9.94
N ARG A 362 -23.51 0.41 8.98
CA ARG A 362 -23.78 1.79 8.55
C ARG A 362 -24.53 2.59 9.61
#